data_AF-A0A1Z5KZE0-F1
#
_entry.id   AF-A0A1Z5KZE0-F1
#
_cell.length_a   1.000
_cell.length_b   1.000
_cell.length_c   1.000
_cell.angle_alpha   90.00
_cell.angle_beta   90.00
_cell.angle_gamma   90.00
#
_symmetry.space_group_name_H-M   'P 1'
#
loop_
_entity.id
_entity.type
_entity.pdbx_description
1 polymer ?
#
loop_
_entity_poly.entity_id
_entity_poly.type
_entity_poly.pdbx_seq_one_letter_code
_entity_poly.pdbx_strand_id
1 'polypeptide(L)'
;MREVLNEIHWDGILAGTRKTTPGFRLVEKYALLVGGADTHRYDMTSLIMLKDNHLAATGSVEKAVRISKKMGGFTKKVEVECSSVEEAQMAARAGSDVIM
;
A
#
# COMPACT_ATOMS: atom_id res chain seq x y z
N MET A 1 2.06 13.43 -16.16
CA MET A 1 2.18 11.99 -15.82
C MET A 1 1.38 11.12 -16.77
N ARG A 2 0.10 11.42 -17.04
CA ARG A 2 -0.69 10.63 -18.01
C ARG A 2 -0.05 10.51 -19.39
N GLU A 3 0.54 11.57 -19.93
CA GLU A 3 1.27 11.52 -21.21
C GLU A 3 2.42 10.51 -21.18
N VAL A 4 3.25 10.55 -20.13
CA VAL A 4 4.36 9.60 -19.94
C VAL A 4 3.85 8.16 -19.80
N LEU A 5 2.74 7.93 -19.08
CA LEU A 5 2.16 6.58 -18.96
C LEU A 5 1.60 6.07 -20.30
N ASN A 6 1.02 6.95 -21.10
CA ASN A 6 0.51 6.62 -22.43
C ASN A 6 1.65 6.28 -23.41
N GLU A 7 2.78 7.01 -23.33
CA GLU A 7 3.97 6.74 -24.15
C GLU A 7 4.53 5.33 -23.91
N ILE A 8 4.45 4.83 -22.68
CA ILE A 8 4.90 3.47 -22.33
C ILE A 8 3.78 2.43 -22.39
N HIS A 9 2.60 2.80 -22.90
CA HIS A 9 1.42 1.93 -22.97
C HIS A 9 1.06 1.26 -21.62
N TRP A 10 1.12 2.02 -20.53
CA TRP A 10 0.80 1.52 -19.20
C TRP A 10 -0.66 1.78 -18.82
N ASP A 11 -1.44 0.70 -18.67
CA ASP A 11 -2.86 0.76 -18.30
C ASP A 11 -3.12 0.90 -16.78
N GLY A 12 -2.07 0.76 -15.96
CA GLY A 12 -2.19 0.81 -14.51
C GLY A 12 -2.27 2.23 -13.94
N ILE A 13 -2.57 2.30 -12.65
CA ILE A 13 -2.63 3.58 -11.93
C ILE A 13 -1.26 3.87 -11.32
N LEU A 14 -0.68 5.04 -11.64
CA LEU A 14 0.51 5.52 -10.95
C LEU A 14 0.13 5.98 -9.53
N ALA A 15 0.77 5.43 -8.51
CA ALA A 15 0.51 5.75 -7.11
C ALA A 15 1.73 6.40 -6.44
N GLY A 16 1.50 7.43 -5.63
CA GLY A 16 2.54 8.07 -4.82
C GLY A 16 2.88 7.29 -3.54
N THR A 17 3.85 7.77 -2.77
CA THR A 17 4.26 7.15 -1.49
C THR A 17 4.30 8.17 -0.36
N ARG A 18 4.68 7.75 0.85
CA ARG A 18 4.93 8.67 1.99
C ARG A 18 6.35 9.26 2.00
N LYS A 19 7.16 8.99 0.98
CA LYS A 19 8.49 9.59 0.77
C LYS A 19 8.33 11.03 0.25
N THR A 20 7.85 11.88 1.13
CA THR A 20 7.47 13.28 0.88
C THR A 20 8.37 14.22 1.65
N THR A 21 8.57 15.45 1.16
CA THR A 21 9.32 16.47 1.88
C THR A 21 8.64 16.76 3.24
N PRO A 22 9.37 16.72 4.36
CA PRO A 22 8.80 17.00 5.68
C PRO A 22 8.08 18.35 5.70
N GLY A 23 6.81 18.38 6.15
CA GLY A 23 5.96 19.58 6.17
C GLY A 23 5.18 19.86 4.88
N PHE A 24 5.57 19.26 3.74
CA PHE A 24 4.98 19.55 2.43
C PHE A 24 4.09 18.43 1.86
N ARG A 25 3.84 17.39 2.64
CA ARG A 25 3.04 16.22 2.20
C ARG A 25 1.70 16.61 1.57
N LEU A 26 0.98 17.58 2.14
CA LEU A 26 -0.30 18.02 1.61
C LEU A 26 -0.18 18.53 0.16
N VAL A 27 0.80 19.40 -0.07
CA VAL A 27 1.03 20.04 -1.37
C VAL A 27 1.54 19.01 -2.39
N GLU A 28 2.48 18.15 -2.00
CA GLU A 28 2.99 17.10 -2.89
C GLU A 28 1.91 16.07 -3.26
N LYS A 29 1.06 15.67 -2.32
CA LYS A 29 -0.07 14.76 -2.59
C LYS A 29 -1.12 15.43 -3.48
N TYR A 30 -1.40 16.71 -3.28
CA TYR A 30 -2.27 17.47 -4.16
C TYR A 30 -1.69 17.55 -5.59
N ALA A 31 -0.38 17.77 -5.73
CA ALA A 31 0.28 17.77 -7.03
C ALA A 31 0.15 16.42 -7.77
N LEU A 32 0.20 15.28 -7.04
CA LEU A 32 -0.07 13.96 -7.63
C LEU A 32 -1.49 13.86 -8.19
N LEU A 33 -2.49 14.30 -7.42
CA LEU A 33 -3.89 14.31 -7.88
C LEU A 33 -4.06 15.16 -9.15
N VAL A 34 -3.50 16.37 -9.16
CA VAL A 34 -3.53 17.27 -10.33
C VAL A 34 -2.80 16.64 -11.53
N GLY A 35 -1.71 15.92 -11.29
CA GLY A 35 -0.96 15.18 -12.31
C GLY A 35 -1.68 13.94 -12.85
N GLY A 36 -2.78 13.52 -12.22
CA GLY A 36 -3.56 12.35 -12.59
C GLY A 36 -3.07 11.03 -12.00
N ALA A 37 -2.30 11.08 -10.91
CA ALA A 37 -1.82 9.93 -10.14
C ALA A 37 -2.62 9.75 -8.83
N ASP A 38 -2.70 8.51 -8.34
CA ASP A 38 -3.28 8.20 -7.03
C ASP A 38 -2.31 8.59 -5.91
N THR A 39 -2.85 9.07 -4.79
CA THR A 39 -2.04 9.50 -3.66
C THR A 39 -1.53 8.35 -2.80
N HIS A 40 -2.04 7.13 -2.95
CA HIS A 40 -1.94 6.07 -1.93
C HIS A 40 -2.40 6.61 -0.56
N ARG A 41 -2.02 5.94 0.54
CA ARG A 41 -2.31 6.38 1.90
C ARG A 41 -1.57 7.67 2.26
N TYR A 42 -2.28 8.58 2.90
CA TYR A 42 -1.72 9.85 3.36
C TYR A 42 -0.80 9.66 4.58
N ASP A 43 -1.24 8.84 5.52
CA ASP A 43 -0.58 8.62 6.81
C ASP A 43 -0.68 7.15 7.27
N MET A 44 -0.35 6.89 8.55
CA MET A 44 -0.47 5.56 9.16
C MET A 44 -1.90 5.21 9.60
N THR A 45 -2.81 6.17 9.66
CA THR A 45 -4.20 5.95 10.10
C THR A 45 -5.11 5.56 8.96
N SER A 46 -4.76 5.95 7.73
CA SER A 46 -5.57 5.75 6.52
C SER A 46 -5.72 4.28 6.14
N LEU A 47 -4.62 3.51 6.17
CA LEU A 47 -4.55 2.12 5.73
C LEU A 47 -3.47 1.37 6.50
N ILE A 48 -3.75 0.12 6.86
CA ILE A 48 -2.79 -0.77 7.51
C ILE A 48 -1.92 -1.38 6.42
N MET A 49 -0.62 -1.11 6.46
CA MET A 49 0.36 -1.69 5.54
C MET A 49 1.37 -2.48 6.35
N LEU A 50 1.41 -3.78 6.12
CA LEU A 50 2.39 -4.68 6.68
C LEU A 50 3.61 -4.71 5.77
N LYS A 51 4.75 -4.30 6.34
CA LYS A 51 6.07 -4.37 5.71
C LYS A 51 6.84 -5.58 6.21
N ASP A 52 7.93 -5.91 5.53
CA ASP A 52 8.98 -6.86 5.95
C ASP A 52 9.26 -6.86 7.47
N ASN A 53 9.48 -5.70 8.08
CA ASN A 53 9.77 -5.56 9.51
C ASN A 53 8.62 -6.05 10.41
N HIS A 54 7.36 -5.86 9.98
CA HIS A 54 6.19 -6.32 10.72
C HIS A 54 6.01 -7.83 10.58
N LEU A 55 6.31 -8.36 9.39
CA LEU A 55 6.29 -9.80 9.11
C LEU A 55 7.37 -10.50 9.93
N ALA A 56 8.58 -9.97 9.95
CA ALA A 56 9.70 -10.45 10.76
C ALA A 56 9.37 -10.44 12.26
N ALA A 57 8.75 -9.36 12.75
CA ALA A 57 8.34 -9.27 14.16
C ALA A 57 7.22 -10.27 14.53
N THR A 58 6.35 -10.62 13.57
CA THR A 58 5.22 -11.54 13.82
C THR A 58 5.60 -13.00 13.59
N GLY A 59 6.62 -13.26 12.76
CA GLY A 59 7.09 -14.58 12.36
C GLY A 59 6.18 -15.34 11.39
N SER A 60 5.09 -14.73 10.92
CA SER A 60 4.14 -15.34 9.98
C SER A 60 3.28 -14.29 9.28
N VAL A 61 3.21 -14.38 7.94
CA VAL A 61 2.37 -13.52 7.09
C VAL A 61 0.90 -13.68 7.45
N GLU A 62 0.41 -14.91 7.55
CA GLU A 62 -1.00 -15.18 7.84
C GLU A 62 -1.44 -14.61 9.19
N LYS A 63 -0.58 -14.77 10.21
CA LYS A 63 -0.83 -14.23 11.55
C LYS A 63 -0.86 -12.70 11.53
N ALA A 64 0.09 -12.06 10.84
CA ALA A 64 0.16 -10.61 10.72
C ALA A 64 -1.09 -10.03 10.04
N VAL A 65 -1.55 -10.66 8.96
CA VAL A 65 -2.77 -10.25 8.23
C VAL A 65 -4.02 -10.42 9.10
N ARG A 66 -4.19 -11.58 9.75
CA ARG A 66 -5.37 -11.85 10.61
C ARG A 66 -5.46 -10.88 11.79
N ILE A 67 -4.33 -10.60 12.46
CA ILE A 67 -4.29 -9.61 13.54
C ILE A 67 -4.66 -8.22 12.98
N SER A 68 -4.09 -7.84 11.85
CA SER A 68 -4.34 -6.54 11.23
C SER A 68 -5.81 -6.35 10.83
N LYS A 69 -6.44 -7.36 10.23
CA LYS A 69 -7.88 -7.33 9.89
C LYS A 69 -8.75 -7.26 11.15
N LYS A 70 -8.39 -7.99 12.21
CA LYS A 70 -9.11 -7.94 13.48
C LYS A 70 -9.03 -6.55 14.12
N MET A 71 -7.86 -5.90 14.07
CA MET A 71 -7.64 -4.58 14.67
C MET A 71 -8.22 -3.43 13.83
N GLY A 72 -8.09 -3.51 12.50
CA GLY A 72 -8.63 -2.50 11.58
C GLY A 72 -10.15 -2.59 11.39
N GLY A 73 -10.74 -3.73 11.74
CA GLY A 73 -12.16 -4.01 11.50
C GLY A 73 -12.50 -3.97 10.00
N PHE A 74 -13.75 -3.62 9.68
CA PHE A 74 -14.22 -3.55 8.30
C PHE A 74 -13.88 -2.24 7.58
N THR A 75 -13.42 -1.21 8.30
CA THR A 75 -13.22 0.13 7.74
C THR A 75 -11.82 0.37 7.17
N LYS A 76 -10.84 -0.43 7.59
CA LYS A 76 -9.45 -0.31 7.16
C LYS A 76 -9.08 -1.46 6.24
N LYS A 77 -8.56 -1.11 5.06
CA LYS A 77 -7.91 -2.07 4.18
C LYS A 77 -6.55 -2.48 4.76
N VAL A 78 -6.16 -3.71 4.48
CA VAL A 78 -4.86 -4.28 4.85
C VAL A 78 -4.07 -4.58 3.58
N GLU A 79 -2.94 -3.92 3.44
CA GLU A 79 -1.94 -4.12 2.39
C GLU A 79 -0.74 -4.86 2.95
N VAL A 80 -0.18 -5.79 2.17
CA VAL A 80 0.98 -6.59 2.58
C VAL A 80 2.06 -6.48 1.51
N GLU A 81 3.27 -6.08 1.93
CA GLU A 81 4.48 -6.10 1.10
C GLU A 81 5.10 -7.51 1.18
N CYS A 82 5.14 -8.21 0.05
CA CYS A 82 5.61 -9.57 -0.08
C CYS A 82 6.91 -9.61 -0.88
N SER A 83 7.88 -10.38 -0.41
CA SER A 83 9.17 -10.55 -1.10
C SER A 83 9.22 -11.81 -1.97
N SER A 84 8.21 -12.67 -1.90
CA SER A 84 8.11 -13.89 -2.71
C SER A 84 6.67 -14.18 -3.15
N VAL A 85 6.52 -15.01 -4.18
CA VAL A 85 5.20 -15.44 -4.67
C VAL A 85 4.47 -16.28 -3.62
N GLU A 86 5.20 -17.07 -2.84
CA GLU A 86 4.65 -17.87 -1.74
C GLU A 86 4.08 -16.97 -0.63
N GLU A 87 4.78 -15.89 -0.28
CA GLU A 87 4.27 -14.88 0.66
C GLU A 87 3.02 -14.20 0.14
N ALA A 88 3.01 -13.80 -1.13
CA ALA A 88 1.84 -13.20 -1.78
C ALA A 88 0.64 -14.14 -1.73
N GLN A 89 0.85 -15.44 -2.01
CA GLN A 89 -0.22 -16.44 -1.91
C GLN A 89 -0.71 -16.63 -0.47
N MET A 90 0.19 -16.62 0.53
CA MET A 90 -0.19 -16.67 1.94
C MET A 90 -1.01 -15.45 2.35
N ALA A 91 -0.59 -14.25 1.94
CA ALA A 91 -1.31 -13.00 2.20
C ALA A 91 -2.71 -13.03 1.57
N ALA A 92 -2.81 -13.45 0.30
CA ALA A 92 -4.08 -13.61 -0.42
C ALA A 92 -5.03 -14.56 0.33
N ARG A 93 -4.55 -15.75 0.70
CA ARG A 93 -5.34 -16.74 1.45
C ARG A 93 -5.73 -16.25 2.85
N ALA A 94 -4.90 -15.41 3.47
CA ALA A 94 -5.18 -14.82 4.78
C ALA A 94 -6.19 -13.66 4.71
N GLY A 95 -6.54 -13.18 3.52
CA GLY A 95 -7.56 -12.14 3.30
C GLY A 95 -7.00 -10.71 3.30
N SER A 96 -5.77 -10.51 2.82
CA SER A 96 -5.25 -9.17 2.52
C SER A 96 -6.07 -8.51 1.40
N ASP A 97 -6.32 -7.21 1.53
CA ASP A 97 -7.09 -6.44 0.53
C ASP A 97 -6.20 -6.01 -0.65
N VAL A 98 -4.90 -5.80 -0.40
CA VAL A 98 -3.89 -5.42 -1.41
C VAL A 98 -2.60 -6.21 -1.14
N ILE A 99 -1.94 -6.64 -2.21
CA ILE A 99 -0.62 -7.28 -2.17
C ILE A 99 0.33 -6.41 -2.99
N MET A 100 1.47 -6.07 -2.39
CA MET A 100 2.56 -5.31 -2.99
C MET A 100 3.78 -6.20 -3.15
#